data_AF-A0A410JY50-F1
#
_entry.id   AF-A0A410JY50-F1
#
_cell.length_a   1.000
_cell.length_b   1.000
_cell.length_c   1.000
_cell.angle_alpha   90.00
_cell.angle_beta   90.00
_cell.angle_gamma   90.00
#
_symmetry.space_group_name_H-M   'P 1'
#
loop_
_entity.id
_entity.type
_entity.pdbx_description
1 polymer ?
#
loop_
_entity_poly.entity_id
_entity_poly.type
_entity_poly.pdbx_seq_one_letter_code
_entity_poly.pdbx_strand_id
1 'polypeptide(L)'
;MMNVDNILIFLSGFMIGGFICTRAEAFLIERRFPGEREAEDVAPYMKRLSFGGVFFSVLLGVVAYNLFPHVFIYGLCGGYALFAAKIGM
;
A
#
# COMPACT_ATOMS: atom_id res chain seq x y z
N MET A 1 -26.51 6.92 9.45
CA MET A 1 -26.40 5.52 8.94
C MET A 1 -25.17 5.47 8.06
N MET A 2 -24.14 4.72 8.44
CA MET A 2 -22.99 4.49 7.56
C MET A 2 -23.52 3.65 6.39
N ASN A 3 -23.75 4.30 5.25
CA ASN A 3 -24.44 3.71 4.11
C ASN A 3 -23.59 2.54 3.59
N VAL A 4 -24.20 1.37 3.38
CA VAL A 4 -23.49 0.14 2.95
C VAL A 4 -22.64 0.42 1.70
N ASP A 5 -23.13 1.30 0.83
CA ASP A 5 -22.43 1.81 -0.34
C ASP A 5 -21.05 2.42 0.00
N ASN A 6 -20.94 3.21 1.07
CA ASN A 6 -19.67 3.81 1.49
C ASN A 6 -18.69 2.74 2.01
N ILE A 7 -19.18 1.69 2.66
CA ILE A 7 -18.35 0.56 3.09
C ILE A 7 -17.82 -0.19 1.87
N LEU A 8 -18.67 -0.46 0.88
CA LEU A 8 -18.28 -1.13 -0.37
C LEU A 8 -17.28 -0.29 -1.17
N ILE A 9 -17.49 1.03 -1.26
CA ILE A 9 -16.57 1.96 -1.90
C ILE A 9 -15.21 1.96 -1.18
N PHE A 10 -15.21 2.00 0.15
CA PHE A 10 -13.99 1.89 0.95
C PHE A 10 -13.27 0.56 0.69
N LEU A 11 -13.97 -0.56 0.77
CA LEU A 11 -13.42 -1.91 0.59
C LEU A 11 -12.85 -2.11 -0.82
N SER A 12 -13.52 -1.59 -1.84
CA SER A 12 -13.03 -1.66 -3.22
C SER A 12 -11.71 -0.89 -3.37
N GLY A 13 -11.63 0.33 -2.82
CA GLY A 13 -10.39 1.10 -2.77
C GLY A 13 -9.31 0.33 -2.00
N PHE A 14 -9.66 -0.24 -0.85
CA PHE A 14 -8.77 -1.01 -0.01
C PHE A 14 -8.13 -2.20 -0.73
N MET A 15 -8.94 -3.03 -1.41
CA MET A 15 -8.43 -4.16 -2.18
C MET A 15 -7.52 -3.71 -3.33
N ILE A 16 -7.90 -2.65 -4.04
CA ILE A 16 -7.10 -2.09 -5.13
C ILE A 16 -5.76 -1.55 -4.59
N GLY A 17 -5.77 -0.83 -3.47
CA GLY A 17 -4.57 -0.32 -2.81
C GLY A 17 -3.61 -1.43 -2.41
N GLY A 18 -4.12 -2.51 -1.82
CA GLY A 18 -3.33 -3.69 -1.47
C GLY A 18 -2.75 -4.40 -2.70
N PHE A 19 -3.53 -4.54 -3.78
CA PHE A 19 -3.06 -5.11 -5.04
C PHE A 19 -1.96 -4.27 -5.70
N ILE A 20 -2.11 -2.94 -5.72
CA ILE A 20 -1.09 -2.03 -6.25
C ILE A 20 0.19 -2.14 -5.43
N CYS A 21 0.09 -2.19 -4.10
CA CYS A 21 1.24 -2.37 -3.22
C CYS A 21 2.02 -3.64 -3.58
N THR A 22 1.36 -4.81 -3.56
CA THR A 22 2.03 -6.09 -3.86
C THR A 22 2.67 -6.12 -5.24
N ARG A 23 2.02 -5.55 -6.26
CA ARG A 23 2.55 -5.46 -7.62
C ARG A 23 3.73 -4.50 -7.73
N ALA A 24 3.64 -3.33 -7.12
CA ALA A 24 4.72 -2.34 -7.12
C ALA A 24 5.96 -2.87 -6.39
N GLU A 25 5.78 -3.52 -5.24
CA GLU A 25 6.88 -4.16 -4.51
C GLU A 25 7.55 -5.26 -5.34
N ALA A 26 6.76 -6.17 -5.92
CA ALA A 26 7.29 -7.25 -6.76
C ALA A 26 8.08 -6.70 -7.95
N PHE A 27 7.56 -5.68 -8.62
CA PHE A 27 8.23 -5.02 -9.74
C PHE A 27 9.54 -4.33 -9.32
N LEU A 28 9.56 -3.64 -8.17
CA LEU A 28 10.75 -2.95 -7.67
C LEU A 28 11.84 -3.94 -7.23
N ILE A 29 11.45 -5.07 -6.63
CA ILE A 29 12.38 -6.14 -6.25
C ILE A 29 12.97 -6.78 -7.50
N GLU A 30 12.15 -7.19 -8.46
CA GLU A 30 12.61 -7.84 -9.70
C GLU A 30 13.53 -6.92 -10.52
N ARG A 31 13.25 -5.62 -10.54
CA ARG A 31 14.09 -4.64 -11.24
C ARG A 31 15.43 -4.40 -10.55
N ARG A 32 15.49 -4.49 -9.22
CA ARG A 32 16.72 -4.24 -8.45
C ARG A 32 17.58 -5.50 -8.29
N PHE A 33 16.97 -6.67 -8.21
CA PHE A 33 17.61 -7.97 -8.05
C PHE A 33 17.10 -8.94 -9.13
N PRO A 34 17.54 -8.79 -10.39
CA PRO A 34 17.12 -9.69 -11.45
C PRO A 34 17.72 -11.08 -11.23
N GLY A 35 16.88 -12.08 -10.93
CA GLY A 35 17.29 -13.48 -10.83
C GLY A 35 17.72 -13.97 -9.45
N GLU A 36 17.87 -13.10 -8.45
CA GLU A 36 18.23 -13.46 -7.07
C GLU A 36 17.09 -13.12 -6.10
N ARG A 37 16.13 -14.05 -5.96
CA ARG A 37 15.00 -13.91 -5.01
C ARG A 37 15.40 -14.12 -3.54
N GLU A 38 16.58 -14.66 -3.27
CA GLU A 38 17.05 -15.05 -1.92
C GLU A 38 18.39 -14.42 -1.54
N ALA A 39 18.84 -13.36 -2.24
CA ALA A 39 20.02 -12.64 -1.78
C ALA A 39 19.76 -12.04 -0.40
N GLU A 40 20.74 -12.15 0.51
CA GLU A 40 20.69 -11.61 1.89
C GLU A 40 20.25 -10.12 1.93
N ASP A 41 20.50 -9.39 0.85
CA ASP A 41 20.17 -7.97 0.67
C ASP A 41 18.70 -7.68 0.32
N VAL A 42 17.90 -8.69 -0.06
CA VAL A 42 16.49 -8.50 -0.43
C VAL A 42 15.64 -8.18 0.81
N ALA A 43 15.89 -8.86 1.94
CA ALA A 43 15.17 -8.65 3.18
C ALA A 43 15.30 -7.20 3.74
N PRO A 44 16.51 -6.61 3.89
CA PRO A 44 16.63 -5.22 4.34
C PRO A 44 16.10 -4.22 3.31
N TYR A 45 16.17 -4.54 2.01
CA TYR A 45 15.58 -3.70 0.96
C TYR A 45 14.04 -3.70 1.04
N MET A 46 13.41 -4.87 1.17
CA MET A 46 11.96 -5.00 1.37
C MET A 46 11.49 -4.24 2.61
N LYS A 47 12.24 -4.31 3.72
CA LYS A 47 11.90 -3.57 4.95
C LYS A 47 11.91 -2.05 4.74
N ARG A 48 12.89 -1.52 4.01
CA ARG A 48 12.94 -0.09 3.64
C ARG A 48 11.80 0.28 2.69
N LEU A 49 11.50 -0.59 1.73
CA LEU A 49 10.42 -0.39 0.76
C LEU A 49 9.05 -0.34 1.45
N SER A 50 8.81 -1.27 2.38
CA SER A 50 7.64 -1.35 3.25
C SER A 50 7.47 -0.05 4.04
N PHE A 51 8.50 0.38 4.77
CA PHE A 51 8.42 1.59 5.60
C PHE A 51 8.18 2.85 4.76
N GLY A 52 8.88 2.98 3.62
CA GLY A 52 8.66 4.08 2.68
C GLY A 52 7.26 4.07 2.06
N GLY A 53 6.76 2.88 1.72
CA GLY A 53 5.41 2.69 1.19
C GLY A 53 4.32 3.08 2.19
N VAL A 54 4.46 2.65 3.45
CA VAL A 54 3.55 3.05 4.54
C VAL A 54 3.57 4.55 4.71
N PHE A 55 4.75 5.16 4.87
CA PHE A 55 4.87 6.60 5.06
C PHE A 55 4.22 7.39 3.92
N PHE A 56 4.49 7.01 2.67
CA PHE A 56 3.94 7.69 1.50
C PHE A 56 2.42 7.54 1.41
N SER A 57 1.88 6.35 1.66
CA SER A 57 0.44 6.11 1.64
C SER A 57 -0.32 6.85 2.74
N VAL A 58 0.24 6.94 3.94
CA VAL A 58 -0.35 7.70 5.05
C VAL A 58 -0.29 9.19 4.75
N LEU A 59 0.85 9.71 4.29
CA LEU A 59 1.00 11.11 3.90
C LEU A 59 0.02 11.47 2.78
N LEU A 60 -0.07 10.64 1.74
CA LEU A 60 -1.01 10.83 0.64
C LEU A 60 -2.46 10.76 1.12
N GLY A 61 -2.79 9.84 2.04
CA GLY A 61 -4.11 9.76 2.67
C GLY A 61 -4.49 11.04 3.42
N VAL A 62 -3.57 11.59 4.22
CA VAL A 62 -3.79 12.85 4.96
C VAL A 62 -3.97 14.02 4.00
N VAL A 63 -3.10 14.15 2.99
CA VAL A 63 -3.20 15.23 1.98
C VAL A 63 -4.48 15.11 1.17
N ALA A 64 -4.79 13.91 0.69
CA ALA A 64 -5.99 13.65 -0.10
C ALA A 64 -7.26 13.93 0.71
N TYR A 65 -7.29 13.62 2.01
CA TYR A 65 -8.43 13.97 2.86
C TYR A 65 -8.70 15.46 2.95
N ASN A 66 -7.64 16.25 3.11
CA ASN A 66 -7.76 17.70 3.25
C ASN A 66 -8.23 18.37 1.95
N LEU A 67 -7.94 17.77 0.79
CA LEU A 67 -8.32 18.31 -0.52
C LEU A 67 -9.65 17.74 -1.04
N PHE A 68 -9.85 16.42 -0.92
CA PHE A 68 -10.99 15.68 -1.46
C PHE A 68 -11.35 14.51 -0.52
N PRO A 69 -12.30 14.70 0.42
CA PRO A 69 -12.70 13.67 1.37
C PRO A 69 -13.53 12.57 0.69
N HIS A 70 -12.87 11.76 -0.14
CA HIS A 70 -13.48 10.68 -0.91
C HIS A 70 -13.17 9.32 -0.27
N VAL A 71 -14.22 8.59 0.09
CA VAL A 71 -14.14 7.31 0.83
C VAL A 71 -13.31 6.25 0.09
N PHE A 72 -13.36 6.25 -1.24
CA PHE A 72 -12.52 5.37 -2.08
C PHE A 72 -11.02 5.62 -1.90
N ILE A 73 -10.59 6.89 -1.88
CA ILE A 73 -9.17 7.25 -1.79
C ILE A 73 -8.64 6.88 -0.40
N TYR A 74 -9.49 7.03 0.62
CA TYR A 74 -9.22 6.51 1.96
C TYR A 74 -9.01 5.01 2.00
N GLY A 75 -9.91 4.26 1.34
CA GLY A 75 -9.75 2.83 1.14
C GLY A 75 -8.42 2.52 0.48
N LEU A 76 -8.12 3.20 -0.64
CA LEU A 76 -6.91 2.97 -1.43
C LEU A 76 -5.62 3.21 -0.66
N CYS A 77 -5.52 4.34 0.04
CA CYS A 77 -4.36 4.63 0.90
C CYS A 77 -4.29 3.69 2.10
N GLY A 78 -5.41 3.37 2.74
CA GLY A 78 -5.45 2.44 3.88
C GLY A 78 -5.07 1.01 3.49
N GLY A 79 -5.53 0.54 2.33
CA GLY A 79 -5.17 -0.76 1.77
C GLY A 79 -3.70 -0.82 1.40
N TYR A 80 -3.18 0.20 0.72
CA TYR A 80 -1.75 0.27 0.43
C TYR A 80 -0.91 0.30 1.71
N ALA A 81 -1.28 1.13 2.70
CA ALA A 81 -0.56 1.24 3.96
C ALA A 81 -0.51 -0.09 4.71
N LEU A 82 -1.64 -0.79 4.83
CA LEU A 82 -1.71 -2.06 5.58
C LEU A 82 -0.91 -3.17 4.89
N PHE A 83 -1.00 -3.28 3.56
CA PHE A 83 -0.24 -4.26 2.81
C PHE A 83 1.25 -3.92 2.75
N ALA A 84 1.61 -2.63 2.70
CA ALA A 84 2.99 -2.20 2.79
C ALA A 84 3.55 -2.45 4.19
N ALA A 85 2.77 -2.23 5.25
CA ALA A 85 3.22 -2.40 6.63
C ALA A 85 3.56 -3.84 6.98
N LYS A 86 3.07 -4.84 6.23
CA LYS A 86 3.34 -6.27 6.44
C LYS A 86 3.39 -6.60 7.93
N ILE A 87 2.24 -6.43 8.59
CA ILE A 87 2.06 -6.76 10.01
C ILE A 87 2.52 -8.22 10.21
N GLY A 88 3.76 -8.43 10.63
CA GLY A 88 4.29 -9.76 11.02
C GLY A 88 5.24 -10.48 10.06
N MET A 89 6.08 -9.79 9.27
CA MET A 89 7.32 -10.42 8.73
C MET A 89 8.58 -9.80 9.35
#